data_AF-A0A957CTW9-F1
#
_entry.id   AF-A0A957CTW9-F1
#
_cell.length_a   1.000
_cell.length_b   1.000
_cell.length_c   1.000
_cell.angle_alpha   90.00
_cell.angle_beta   90.00
_cell.angle_gamma   90.00
#
_symmetry.space_group_name_H-M   'P 1'
#
loop_
_entity.id
_entity.type
_entity.pdbx_description
1 polymer ?
#
loop_
_entity_poly.entity_id
_entity_poly.type
_entity_poly.pdbx_seq_one_letter_code
_entity_poly.pdbx_strand_id
1 'polypeptide(L)'
;MKWPTLDLWQIELTDLYAEAKAAVKDGRFHDALLHLKHLVQTNPEHENGWLALSRLSKNPELQIIALEKAVALNPNNKKGKARLKALRKDHQHPFKLGQAFESVGEPQKALDAYRQAAWQAKSKEGRKAARDRQDAIKQQLRQKNMHITTPSLTLMRLGAGPTTLYLLLLLIQAGLNPLRVPILLLVGTLFVLAGSLLLTAIHLTPNHRLWQQLLQTPTLNLAQQAKTAVFSFIGFVCVALPFVLLFLHSVNRLEVYKATVF
;
A
#
# COMPACT_ATOMS: atom_id res chain seq x y z
N MET A 1 -24.91 -3.86 -62.46
CA MET A 1 -24.52 -3.02 -61.30
C MET A 1 -23.51 -3.80 -60.48
N LYS A 2 -22.22 -3.45 -60.60
CA LYS A 2 -21.15 -4.02 -59.76
C LYS A 2 -21.17 -3.27 -58.43
N TRP A 3 -21.39 -4.01 -57.34
CA TRP A 3 -21.35 -3.47 -55.98
C TRP A 3 -19.90 -3.11 -55.59
N PRO A 4 -19.67 -1.95 -54.96
CA PRO A 4 -18.38 -1.62 -54.36
C PRO A 4 -18.36 -2.13 -52.91
N THR A 5 -17.77 -3.30 -52.66
CA THR A 5 -17.75 -3.89 -51.30
C THR A 5 -16.35 -4.15 -50.74
N LEU A 6 -15.28 -3.75 -51.42
CA LEU A 6 -13.91 -3.97 -50.96
C LEU A 6 -13.22 -2.74 -50.33
N ASP A 7 -13.71 -1.52 -50.57
CA ASP A 7 -13.00 -0.30 -50.13
C ASP A 7 -13.32 0.14 -48.68
N LEU A 8 -14.56 -0.01 -48.21
CA LEU A 8 -14.96 0.59 -46.91
C LEU A 8 -14.23 -0.01 -45.70
N TRP A 9 -13.98 -1.32 -45.69
CA TRP A 9 -13.23 -1.99 -44.61
C TRP A 9 -11.72 -1.70 -44.65
N GLN A 10 -11.16 -1.47 -45.83
CA GLN A 10 -9.74 -1.13 -45.96
C GLN A 10 -9.47 0.32 -45.53
N ILE A 11 -10.39 1.24 -45.81
CA ILE A 11 -10.29 2.66 -45.43
C ILE A 11 -10.26 2.81 -43.89
N GLU A 12 -11.19 2.17 -43.18
CA GLU A 12 -11.27 2.23 -41.71
C GLU A 12 -10.03 1.63 -41.01
N LEU A 13 -9.41 0.61 -41.62
CA LEU A 13 -8.17 -0.02 -41.12
C LEU A 13 -6.92 0.81 -41.43
N THR A 14 -6.84 1.45 -42.59
CA THR A 14 -5.76 2.38 -42.91
C THR A 14 -5.80 3.61 -41.99
N ASP A 15 -7.00 4.04 -41.62
CA ASP A 15 -7.22 5.15 -40.70
C ASP A 15 -6.73 4.80 -39.30
N LEU A 16 -7.05 3.61 -38.77
CA LEU A 16 -6.54 3.14 -37.47
C LEU A 16 -5.00 3.11 -37.40
N TYR A 17 -4.32 2.71 -38.48
CA TYR A 17 -2.85 2.71 -38.51
C TYR A 17 -2.27 4.14 -38.63
N ALA A 18 -2.92 5.02 -39.39
CA ALA A 18 -2.54 6.42 -39.53
C ALA A 18 -2.73 7.19 -38.22
N GLU A 19 -3.84 6.97 -37.52
CA GLU A 19 -4.14 7.52 -36.20
C GLU A 19 -3.14 7.03 -35.16
N ALA A 20 -2.81 5.73 -35.16
CA ALA A 20 -1.78 5.21 -34.27
C ALA A 20 -0.44 5.92 -34.50
N LYS A 21 -0.04 6.13 -35.76
CA LYS A 21 1.18 6.88 -36.11
C LYS A 21 1.12 8.34 -35.67
N ALA A 22 -0.02 9.01 -35.83
CA ALA A 22 -0.22 10.38 -35.37
C ALA A 22 -0.10 10.46 -33.84
N ALA A 23 -0.76 9.56 -33.11
CA ALA A 23 -0.66 9.46 -31.66
C ALA A 23 0.78 9.22 -31.18
N VAL A 24 1.59 8.43 -31.90
CA VAL A 24 3.03 8.29 -31.59
C VAL A 24 3.78 9.62 -31.72
N LYS A 25 3.52 10.38 -32.79
CA LYS A 25 4.17 11.68 -33.02
C LYS A 25 3.80 12.69 -31.94
N ASP A 26 2.56 12.65 -31.47
CA ASP A 26 2.04 13.52 -30.42
C ASP A 26 2.47 13.08 -29.00
N GLY A 27 3.24 11.99 -28.87
CA GLY A 27 3.63 11.44 -27.56
C GLY A 27 2.52 10.70 -26.82
N ARG A 28 1.35 10.50 -27.45
CA ARG A 28 0.20 9.76 -26.92
C ARG A 28 0.36 8.25 -27.11
N PHE A 29 1.36 7.69 -26.43
CA PHE A 29 1.73 6.28 -26.59
C PHE A 29 0.64 5.28 -26.15
N HIS A 30 -0.21 5.67 -25.18
CA HIS A 30 -1.30 4.81 -24.72
C HIS A 30 -2.36 4.61 -25.81
N ASP A 31 -2.83 5.72 -26.39
CA ASP A 31 -3.82 5.72 -27.47
C ASP A 31 -3.28 4.98 -28.70
N ALA A 32 -2.01 5.25 -29.06
CA ALA A 32 -1.35 4.54 -30.14
C ALA A 32 -1.32 3.01 -29.92
N LEU A 33 -1.05 2.56 -28.69
CA LEU A 33 -1.07 1.13 -28.36
C LEU A 33 -2.48 0.53 -28.46
N LEU A 34 -3.50 1.28 -28.05
CA LEU A 34 -4.89 0.83 -28.11
C LEU A 34 -5.35 0.70 -29.56
N HIS A 35 -5.07 1.70 -30.40
CA HIS A 35 -5.39 1.67 -31.84
C HIS A 35 -4.64 0.55 -32.55
N LEU A 36 -3.35 0.32 -32.23
CA LEU A 36 -2.58 -0.79 -32.79
C LEU A 36 -3.11 -2.16 -32.35
N LYS A 37 -3.56 -2.32 -31.10
CA LYS A 37 -4.19 -3.57 -30.64
C LYS A 37 -5.48 -3.84 -31.38
N HIS A 38 -6.32 -2.82 -31.54
CA HIS A 38 -7.57 -2.93 -32.29
C HIS A 38 -7.30 -3.30 -33.75
N LEU A 39 -6.35 -2.60 -34.40
CA LEU A 39 -5.92 -2.86 -35.77
C LEU A 39 -5.52 -4.32 -36.00
N VAL A 40 -4.68 -4.89 -35.12
CA VAL A 40 -4.21 -6.27 -35.30
C VAL A 40 -5.25 -7.33 -34.90
N GLN A 41 -6.26 -6.95 -34.12
CA GLN A 41 -7.40 -7.81 -33.81
C GLN A 41 -8.37 -7.87 -35.00
N THR A 42 -8.68 -6.72 -35.61
CA THR A 42 -9.58 -6.63 -36.76
C THR A 42 -8.91 -7.10 -38.04
N ASN A 43 -7.60 -6.87 -38.19
CA ASN A 43 -6.80 -7.35 -39.31
C ASN A 43 -5.51 -8.05 -38.83
N PRO A 44 -5.58 -9.36 -38.55
CA PRO A 44 -4.42 -10.15 -38.13
C PRO A 44 -3.31 -10.25 -39.17
N GLU A 45 -3.54 -9.91 -40.44
CA GLU A 45 -2.55 -9.98 -41.53
C GLU A 45 -1.75 -8.69 -41.71
N HIS A 46 -2.02 -7.65 -40.92
CA HIS A 46 -1.37 -6.35 -41.06
C HIS A 46 0.06 -6.32 -40.45
N GLU A 47 1.08 -6.72 -41.23
CA GLU A 47 2.50 -6.82 -40.81
C GLU A 47 3.00 -5.56 -40.07
N ASN A 48 2.78 -4.38 -40.67
CA ASN A 48 3.25 -3.10 -40.13
C ASN A 48 2.61 -2.74 -38.79
N GLY A 49 1.39 -3.25 -38.55
CA GLY A 49 0.66 -3.07 -37.29
C GLY A 49 1.31 -3.89 -36.18
N TRP A 50 1.60 -5.16 -36.46
CA TRP A 50 2.34 -6.04 -35.55
C TRP A 50 3.75 -5.52 -35.23
N LEU A 51 4.49 -5.03 -36.23
CA LEU A 51 5.82 -4.43 -35.99
C LEU A 51 5.76 -3.14 -35.17
N ALA A 52 4.75 -2.31 -35.38
CA ALA A 52 4.55 -1.10 -34.58
C ALA A 52 4.18 -1.47 -33.14
N LEU A 53 3.25 -2.42 -32.97
CA LEU A 53 2.82 -2.92 -31.66
C LEU A 53 4.00 -3.49 -30.87
N SER A 54 4.89 -4.25 -31.51
CA SER A 54 6.08 -4.80 -30.85
C SER A 54 7.09 -3.74 -30.43
N ARG A 55 7.13 -2.59 -31.10
CA ARG A 55 8.05 -1.49 -30.77
C ARG A 55 7.51 -0.64 -29.64
N LEU A 56 6.21 -0.40 -29.63
CA LEU A 56 5.56 0.44 -28.62
C LEU A 56 5.22 -0.31 -27.33
N SER A 57 5.00 -1.62 -27.40
CA SER A 57 4.65 -2.40 -26.20
C SER A 57 5.80 -2.36 -25.20
N LYS A 58 5.50 -2.09 -23.93
CA LYS A 58 6.45 -2.26 -22.82
C LYS A 58 6.46 -3.69 -22.27
N ASN A 59 5.38 -4.44 -22.48
CA ASN A 59 5.29 -5.82 -22.04
C ASN A 59 6.08 -6.72 -23.01
N PRO A 60 7.10 -7.44 -22.51
CA PRO A 60 8.06 -8.13 -23.36
C PRO A 60 7.47 -9.41 -23.99
N GLU A 61 6.50 -10.06 -23.34
CA GLU A 61 5.74 -11.18 -23.95
C GLU A 61 4.95 -10.70 -25.17
N LEU A 62 4.25 -9.57 -25.04
CA LEU A 62 3.50 -8.97 -26.13
C LEU A 62 4.43 -8.52 -27.27
N GLN A 63 5.65 -8.06 -26.97
CA GLN A 63 6.65 -7.75 -28.00
C GLN A 63 7.05 -9.00 -28.80
N ILE A 64 7.27 -10.14 -28.13
CA ILE A 64 7.61 -11.41 -28.78
C ILE A 64 6.46 -11.88 -29.66
N ILE A 65 5.24 -11.96 -29.13
CA ILE A 65 4.07 -12.43 -29.88
C ILE A 65 3.86 -11.58 -31.13
N ALA A 66 3.95 -10.25 -31.00
CA ALA A 66 3.79 -9.34 -32.12
C ALA A 66 4.90 -9.50 -33.17
N LEU A 67 6.16 -9.68 -32.76
CA LEU A 67 7.26 -9.94 -33.69
C LEU A 67 7.15 -11.31 -34.38
N GLU A 68 6.68 -12.35 -33.67
CA GLU A 68 6.45 -13.67 -34.24
C GLU A 68 5.40 -13.61 -35.34
N LYS A 69 4.28 -12.93 -35.08
CA LYS A 69 3.23 -12.71 -36.09
C LYS A 69 3.74 -11.90 -37.28
N ALA A 70 4.46 -10.80 -37.05
CA ALA A 70 5.04 -10.00 -38.13
C ALA A 70 6.03 -10.81 -39.00
N VAL A 71 6.91 -11.60 -38.38
CA VAL A 71 7.89 -12.43 -39.10
C VAL A 71 7.23 -13.61 -39.82
N ALA A 72 6.12 -14.13 -39.30
CA ALA A 72 5.33 -15.17 -39.98
C ALA A 72 4.65 -14.62 -41.25
N LEU A 73 4.11 -13.40 -41.19
CA LEU A 73 3.51 -12.73 -42.34
C LEU A 73 4.54 -12.34 -43.40
N ASN A 74 5.73 -11.88 -42.98
CA ASN A 74 6.83 -11.54 -43.88
C ASN A 74 8.14 -12.20 -43.45
N PRO A 75 8.41 -13.42 -43.94
CA PRO A 75 9.64 -14.13 -43.65
C PRO A 75 10.91 -13.42 -44.15
N ASN A 76 10.81 -12.47 -45.08
CA ASN A 76 11.99 -11.78 -45.61
C ASN A 76 12.44 -10.60 -44.72
N ASN A 77 11.69 -10.28 -43.66
CA ASN A 77 12.02 -9.20 -42.74
C ASN A 77 13.22 -9.56 -41.82
N LYS A 78 14.44 -9.38 -42.33
CA LYS A 78 15.71 -9.66 -41.62
C LYS A 78 15.81 -8.90 -40.28
N LYS A 79 15.33 -7.66 -40.22
CA LYS A 79 15.35 -6.82 -39.01
C LYS A 79 14.42 -7.39 -37.93
N GLY A 80 13.20 -7.78 -38.30
CA GLY A 80 12.25 -8.43 -37.39
C GLY A 80 12.79 -9.74 -36.82
N LYS A 81 13.36 -10.59 -37.67
CA LYS A 81 14.00 -11.86 -37.26
C LYS A 81 15.16 -11.65 -36.27
N ALA A 82 16.05 -10.70 -36.56
CA ALA A 82 17.17 -10.38 -35.67
C ALA A 82 16.68 -9.90 -34.30
N ARG A 83 15.68 -9.00 -34.27
CA ARG A 83 15.08 -8.50 -33.02
C ARG A 83 14.37 -9.60 -32.24
N LEU A 84 13.61 -10.47 -32.91
CA LEU A 84 12.95 -11.61 -32.28
C LEU A 84 13.97 -12.56 -31.64
N LYS A 85 15.07 -12.87 -32.35
CA LYS A 85 16.14 -13.71 -31.82
C LYS A 85 16.81 -13.09 -30.58
N ALA A 86 17.07 -11.78 -30.61
CA ALA A 86 17.62 -11.04 -29.47
C ALA A 86 16.66 -11.08 -28.27
N LEU A 87 15.38 -10.76 -28.48
CA LEU A 87 14.36 -10.78 -27.42
C LEU A 87 14.17 -12.18 -26.84
N ARG A 88 14.13 -13.23 -27.65
CA ARG A 88 14.04 -14.62 -27.17
C ARG A 88 15.26 -14.99 -26.33
N LYS A 89 16.46 -14.58 -26.74
CA LYS A 89 17.69 -14.79 -25.94
C LYS A 89 17.62 -14.08 -24.59
N ASP A 90 17.14 -12.84 -24.57
CA ASP A 90 16.96 -12.09 -23.33
C ASP A 90 15.85 -12.68 -22.45
N HIS A 91 14.76 -13.18 -23.03
CA HIS A 91 13.68 -13.89 -22.32
C HIS A 91 14.11 -15.25 -21.76
N GLN A 92 15.05 -15.94 -22.42
CA GLN A 92 15.66 -17.16 -21.88
C GLN A 92 16.48 -16.90 -20.62
N HIS A 93 16.81 -15.63 -20.32
CA HIS A 93 17.41 -15.23 -19.06
C HIS A 93 16.31 -14.76 -18.09
N PRO A 94 15.78 -15.66 -17.23
CA PRO A 94 14.64 -15.36 -16.36
C PRO A 94 14.86 -14.15 -15.43
N PHE A 95 16.12 -13.82 -15.12
CA PHE A 95 16.44 -12.62 -14.33
C PHE A 95 16.12 -11.31 -15.07
N LYS A 96 16.46 -11.22 -16.37
CA LYS A 96 16.13 -10.06 -17.21
C LYS A 96 14.62 -9.96 -17.42
N LEU A 97 13.94 -11.10 -17.53
CA LEU A 97 12.49 -11.15 -17.62
C LEU A 97 11.82 -10.54 -16.38
N GLY A 98 12.32 -10.85 -15.18
CA GLY A 98 11.86 -10.24 -13.93
C GLY A 98 12.04 -8.71 -13.93
N GLN A 99 13.18 -8.21 -14.40
CA GLN A 99 13.43 -6.76 -14.50
C GLN A 99 12.48 -6.08 -15.48
N ALA A 100 12.16 -6.74 -16.60
CA ALA A 100 11.21 -6.22 -17.56
C ALA A 100 9.80 -6.11 -16.95
N PHE A 101 9.32 -7.14 -16.26
CA PHE A 101 8.00 -7.08 -15.58
C PHE A 101 7.95 -6.04 -14.46
N GLU A 102 9.06 -5.85 -13.74
CA GLU A 102 9.18 -4.80 -12.74
C GLU A 102 9.04 -3.40 -13.38
N SER A 103 9.70 -3.16 -14.52
CA SER A 103 9.62 -1.88 -15.25
C SER A 103 8.21 -1.57 -15.80
N VAL A 104 7.41 -2.61 -16.04
CA VAL A 104 6.03 -2.50 -16.53
C VAL A 104 5.06 -2.27 -15.35
N GLY A 105 5.48 -2.52 -14.12
CA GLY A 105 4.62 -2.44 -12.94
C GLY A 105 3.73 -3.68 -12.76
N GLU A 106 4.17 -4.84 -13.23
CA GLU A 106 3.51 -6.14 -13.01
C GLU A 106 4.27 -6.95 -11.94
N PRO A 107 4.17 -6.60 -10.65
CA PRO A 107 5.03 -7.14 -9.59
C PRO A 107 4.87 -8.65 -9.39
N GLN A 108 3.67 -9.19 -9.63
CA GLN A 108 3.42 -10.62 -9.47
C GLN A 108 4.17 -11.45 -10.52
N LYS A 109 4.10 -11.05 -11.79
CA LYS A 109 4.87 -11.72 -12.87
C LYS A 109 6.37 -11.54 -12.68
N ALA A 110 6.80 -10.38 -12.18
CA ALA A 110 8.21 -10.16 -11.83
C ALA A 110 8.68 -11.16 -10.76
N LEU A 111 7.89 -11.39 -9.70
CA LEU A 111 8.21 -12.35 -8.64
C LEU A 111 8.36 -13.78 -9.18
N ASP A 112 7.46 -14.20 -10.07
CA ASP A 112 7.51 -15.53 -10.69
C ASP A 112 8.72 -15.70 -11.61
N ALA A 113 9.04 -14.68 -12.42
CA ALA A 113 10.24 -14.68 -13.25
C ALA A 113 11.53 -14.73 -12.42
N TYR A 114 11.63 -13.97 -11.32
CA TYR A 114 12.76 -14.06 -10.41
C TYR A 114 12.84 -15.41 -9.68
N ARG A 115 11.69 -16.07 -9.44
CA ARG A 115 11.67 -17.43 -8.85
C ARG A 115 12.29 -18.42 -9.82
N GLN A 116 11.89 -18.36 -11.08
CA GLN A 116 12.51 -19.17 -12.13
C GLN A 116 14.00 -18.85 -12.28
N ALA A 117 14.40 -17.58 -12.14
CA ALA A 117 15.81 -17.18 -12.18
C ALA A 117 16.62 -17.77 -11.04
N ALA A 118 16.09 -17.76 -9.82
CA ALA A 118 16.72 -18.38 -8.67
C ALA A 118 16.83 -19.92 -8.81
N TRP A 119 15.92 -20.55 -9.56
CA TRP A 119 15.97 -22.00 -9.81
C TRP A 119 16.97 -22.37 -10.92
N GLN A 120 17.01 -21.61 -12.01
CA GLN A 120 17.87 -21.86 -13.17
C GLN A 120 19.31 -21.33 -13.02
N ALA A 121 19.57 -20.44 -12.06
CA ALA A 121 20.88 -19.85 -11.89
C ALA A 121 21.93 -20.88 -11.47
N LYS A 122 22.92 -21.08 -12.35
CA LYS A 122 24.07 -21.97 -12.12
C LYS A 122 25.00 -21.45 -11.01
N SER A 123 25.14 -20.13 -10.87
CA SER A 123 26.00 -19.51 -9.86
C SER A 123 25.25 -19.23 -8.55
N LYS A 124 25.98 -19.27 -7.42
CA LYS A 124 25.44 -18.91 -6.10
C LYS A 124 25.06 -17.42 -6.04
N GLU A 125 25.85 -16.57 -6.68
CA GLU A 125 25.60 -15.12 -6.76
C GLU A 125 24.32 -14.80 -7.52
N GLY A 126 24.07 -15.45 -8.67
CA GLY A 126 22.85 -15.25 -9.45
C GLY A 126 21.60 -15.67 -8.66
N ARG A 127 21.68 -16.75 -7.89
CA ARG A 127 20.60 -17.19 -6.98
C ARG A 127 20.34 -16.18 -5.88
N LYS A 128 21.40 -15.62 -5.29
CA LYS A 128 21.28 -14.61 -4.24
C LYS A 128 20.65 -13.32 -4.80
N ALA A 129 21.17 -12.80 -5.90
CA ALA A 129 20.64 -11.59 -6.54
C ALA A 129 19.15 -11.71 -6.90
N ALA A 130 18.72 -12.87 -7.41
CA ALA A 130 17.31 -13.13 -7.69
C ALA A 130 16.44 -13.12 -6.42
N ARG A 131 16.89 -13.75 -5.33
CA ARG A 131 16.18 -13.76 -4.05
C ARG A 131 16.11 -12.38 -3.40
N ASP A 132 17.24 -11.66 -3.37
CA ASP A 132 17.31 -10.31 -2.83
C ASP A 132 16.29 -9.39 -3.55
N ARG A 133 16.15 -9.54 -4.87
CA ARG A 133 15.18 -8.78 -5.65
C ARG A 133 13.73 -9.18 -5.37
N GLN A 134 13.45 -10.47 -5.18
CA GLN A 134 12.13 -10.94 -4.77
C GLN A 134 11.71 -10.35 -3.43
N ASP A 135 12.61 -10.33 -2.46
CA ASP A 135 12.31 -9.83 -1.12
C ASP A 135 12.09 -8.32 -1.13
N ALA A 136 12.85 -7.57 -1.93
CA ALA A 136 12.60 -6.15 -2.16
C ALA A 136 11.18 -5.88 -2.71
N ILE A 137 10.75 -6.63 -3.74
CA ILE A 137 9.40 -6.47 -4.33
C ILE A 137 8.32 -6.85 -3.31
N LYS A 138 8.49 -7.95 -2.56
CA LYS A 138 7.54 -8.34 -1.51
C LYS A 138 7.42 -7.28 -0.43
N GLN A 139 8.53 -6.64 -0.03
CA GLN A 139 8.50 -5.55 0.94
C GLN A 139 7.74 -4.34 0.41
N GLN A 140 7.97 -3.94 -0.85
CA GLN A 140 7.20 -2.86 -1.49
C GLN A 140 5.70 -3.19 -1.54
N LEU A 141 5.34 -4.44 -1.89
CA LEU A 141 3.94 -4.88 -1.88
C LEU A 141 3.35 -4.87 -0.47
N ARG A 142 4.09 -5.31 0.54
CA ARG A 142 3.67 -5.21 1.95
C ARG A 142 3.45 -3.76 2.35
N GLN A 143 4.36 -2.86 1.99
CA GLN A 143 4.20 -1.43 2.27
C GLN A 143 2.97 -0.83 1.59
N LYS A 144 2.73 -1.18 0.33
CA LYS A 144 1.55 -0.73 -0.42
C LYS A 144 0.24 -1.31 0.13
N ASN A 145 0.27 -2.57 0.60
CA ASN A 145 -0.91 -3.27 1.11
C ASN A 145 -1.16 -3.04 2.60
N MET A 146 -0.17 -2.54 3.36
CA MET A 146 -0.40 -2.05 4.71
C MET A 146 -1.37 -0.88 4.62
N HIS A 147 -2.64 -1.16 4.90
CA HIS A 147 -3.63 -0.14 5.15
C HIS A 147 -3.12 0.66 6.34
N ILE A 148 -2.58 1.84 6.06
CA ILE A 148 -2.18 2.78 7.09
C ILE A 148 -3.47 3.15 7.81
N THR A 149 -3.78 2.45 8.91
CA THR A 149 -4.81 2.90 9.82
C THR A 149 -4.39 4.28 10.27
N THR A 150 -5.25 5.27 10.06
CA THR A 150 -4.88 6.66 10.32
C THR A 150 -4.35 6.76 11.75
N PRO A 151 -3.19 7.40 11.97
CA PRO A 151 -2.57 7.46 13.29
C PRO A 151 -3.51 7.95 14.39
N SER A 152 -4.47 8.82 14.03
CA SER A 152 -5.56 9.29 14.88
C SER A 152 -6.48 8.17 15.39
N LEU A 153 -6.86 7.21 14.54
CA LEU A 153 -7.69 6.07 14.92
C LEU A 153 -6.97 5.15 15.89
N THR A 154 -5.66 4.92 15.67
CA THR A 154 -4.83 4.15 16.59
C THR A 154 -4.72 4.84 17.95
N LEU A 155 -4.44 6.15 17.96
CA LEU A 155 -4.40 6.97 19.17
C LEU A 155 -5.72 6.92 19.93
N MET A 156 -6.85 7.09 19.23
CA MET A 156 -8.18 7.05 19.82
C MET A 156 -8.47 5.67 20.42
N ARG A 157 -8.11 4.58 19.73
CA ARG A 157 -8.33 3.21 20.21
C ARG A 157 -7.51 2.91 21.47
N LEU A 158 -6.24 3.31 21.52
CA LEU A 158 -5.39 3.10 22.70
C LEU A 158 -5.80 3.99 23.88
N GLY A 159 -6.18 5.25 23.64
CA GLY A 159 -6.63 6.17 24.68
C GLY A 159 -8.03 5.84 25.23
N ALA A 160 -8.91 5.28 24.40
CA ALA A 160 -10.27 4.94 24.81
C ALA A 160 -10.34 3.74 25.78
N GLY A 161 -9.35 2.84 25.77
CA GLY A 161 -9.35 1.62 26.58
C GLY A 161 -9.53 1.86 28.08
N PRO A 162 -8.60 2.57 28.75
CA PRO A 162 -8.71 2.86 30.19
C PRO A 162 -9.95 3.69 30.54
N THR A 163 -10.34 4.63 29.66
CA THR A 163 -11.54 5.46 29.84
C THR A 163 -12.81 4.61 29.83
N THR A 164 -12.91 3.68 28.89
CA THR A 164 -14.06 2.76 28.78
C THR A 164 -14.11 1.84 29.98
N LEU A 165 -12.97 1.32 30.44
CA LEU A 165 -12.89 0.51 31.65
C LEU A 165 -13.35 1.27 32.89
N TYR A 166 -12.91 2.52 33.06
CA TYR A 166 -13.32 3.36 34.19
C TYR A 166 -14.84 3.63 34.19
N LEU A 167 -15.40 3.96 33.02
CA LEU A 167 -16.85 4.15 32.86
C LEU A 167 -17.65 2.89 33.21
N LEU A 168 -17.18 1.71 32.79
CA LEU A 168 -17.83 0.44 33.11
C LEU A 168 -17.82 0.17 34.62
N LEU A 169 -16.69 0.39 35.30
CA LEU A 169 -16.60 0.22 36.77
C LEU A 169 -17.53 1.17 37.52
N LEU A 170 -17.57 2.43 37.07
CA LEU A 170 -18.45 3.45 37.64
C LEU A 170 -19.93 3.08 37.47
N LEU A 171 -20.31 2.56 36.30
CA LEU A 171 -21.67 2.09 36.04
C LEU A 171 -22.04 0.90 36.93
N ILE A 172 -21.13 -0.06 37.13
CA ILE A 172 -21.30 -1.20 38.03
C ILE A 172 -21.53 -0.73 39.47
N GLN A 173 -20.71 0.21 39.97
CA GLN A 173 -20.84 0.74 41.33
C GLN A 173 -22.15 1.50 41.54
N ALA A 174 -22.63 2.21 40.52
CA ALA A 174 -23.92 2.90 40.55
C ALA A 174 -25.13 1.96 40.46
N GLY A 175 -24.92 0.65 40.35
CA GLY A 175 -25.99 -0.34 40.17
C GLY A 175 -26.68 -0.19 38.81
N LEU A 176 -25.90 0.12 37.77
CA LEU A 176 -26.37 0.40 36.40
C LEU A 176 -27.30 1.61 36.27
N ASN A 177 -27.38 2.46 37.30
CA ASN A 177 -28.16 3.70 37.27
C ASN A 177 -27.24 4.92 37.11
N PRO A 178 -27.08 5.48 35.90
CA PRO A 178 -26.13 6.56 35.63
C PRO A 178 -26.45 7.86 36.38
N LEU A 179 -27.70 8.06 36.81
CA LEU A 179 -28.13 9.26 37.54
C LEU A 179 -27.67 9.26 39.00
N ARG A 180 -27.25 8.11 39.54
CA ARG A 180 -26.75 7.99 40.93
C ARG A 180 -25.26 8.25 41.06
N VAL A 181 -24.57 8.54 39.96
CA VAL A 181 -23.13 8.76 39.96
C VAL A 181 -22.83 10.15 40.53
N PRO A 182 -21.99 10.26 41.58
CA PRO A 182 -21.58 11.57 42.09
C PRO A 182 -20.79 12.34 41.03
N ILE A 183 -21.05 13.64 40.91
CA ILE A 183 -20.41 14.55 39.94
C ILE A 183 -18.88 14.45 40.00
N LEU A 184 -18.31 14.26 41.20
CA LEU A 184 -16.87 14.09 41.40
C LEU A 184 -16.29 12.90 40.60
N LEU A 185 -17.00 11.76 40.55
CA LEU A 185 -16.55 10.59 39.77
C LEU A 185 -16.73 10.81 38.27
N LEU A 186 -17.72 11.60 37.85
CA LEU A 186 -17.85 12.04 36.45
C LEU A 186 -16.67 12.91 36.03
N VAL A 187 -16.21 13.85 36.86
CA VAL A 187 -14.98 14.61 36.60
C VAL A 187 -13.77 13.66 36.49
N GLY A 188 -13.74 12.59 37.28
CA GLY A 188 -12.74 11.52 37.18
C GLY A 188 -12.65 10.91 35.78
N THR A 189 -13.76 10.75 35.06
CA THR A 189 -13.77 10.21 33.69
C THR A 189 -12.98 11.10 32.71
N LEU A 190 -13.09 12.43 32.85
CA LEU A 190 -12.37 13.39 32.03
C LEU A 190 -10.87 13.34 32.33
N PHE A 191 -10.50 13.15 33.59
CA PHE A 191 -9.10 12.95 34.00
C PHE A 191 -8.49 11.67 33.42
N VAL A 192 -9.22 10.55 33.46
CA VAL A 192 -8.76 9.29 32.85
C VAL A 192 -8.61 9.45 31.34
N LEU A 193 -9.55 10.11 30.67
CA LEU A 193 -9.48 10.36 29.24
C LEU A 193 -8.27 11.22 28.88
N ALA A 194 -8.08 12.36 29.57
CA ALA A 194 -6.96 13.25 29.33
C ALA A 194 -5.62 12.57 29.59
N GLY A 195 -5.50 11.83 30.71
CA GLY A 195 -4.29 11.09 31.06
C GLY A 195 -3.96 9.96 30.08
N SER A 196 -4.98 9.23 29.61
CA SER A 196 -4.81 8.15 28.63
C SER A 196 -4.37 8.69 27.26
N LEU A 197 -4.98 9.79 26.80
CA LEU A 197 -4.56 10.48 25.58
C LEU A 197 -3.13 11.02 25.71
N LEU A 198 -2.76 11.56 26.87
CA LEU A 198 -1.42 12.08 27.14
C LEU A 198 -0.37 10.96 27.08
N LEU A 199 -0.58 9.85 27.80
CA LEU A 199 0.34 8.70 27.79
C LEU A 199 0.51 8.11 26.39
N THR A 200 -0.60 7.97 25.66
CA THR A 200 -0.59 7.42 24.31
C THR A 200 0.14 8.35 23.33
N ALA A 201 -0.08 9.67 23.44
CA ALA A 201 0.60 10.66 22.63
C ALA A 201 2.11 10.67 22.85
N ILE A 202 2.57 10.47 24.09
CA ILE A 202 4.01 10.40 24.41
C ILE A 202 4.67 9.17 23.77
N HIS A 203 4.03 8.00 23.82
CA HIS A 203 4.63 6.74 23.37
C HIS A 203 4.57 6.53 21.86
N LEU A 204 3.58 7.10 21.17
CA LEU A 204 3.40 6.88 19.73
C LEU A 204 4.18 7.87 18.84
N THR A 205 5.03 8.74 19.39
CA THR A 205 5.85 9.75 18.66
C THR A 205 5.05 10.51 17.59
N PRO A 206 4.42 11.63 17.92
CA PRO A 206 3.58 12.34 16.98
C PRO A 206 4.47 13.21 16.08
N ASN A 207 4.43 12.99 14.76
CA ASN A 207 4.80 14.02 13.78
C ASN A 207 3.85 15.25 13.81
N HIS A 208 3.07 15.41 14.87
CA HIS A 208 2.08 16.46 15.01
C HIS A 208 2.77 17.75 15.48
N ARG A 209 2.51 18.86 14.78
CA ARG A 209 3.17 20.16 14.96
C ARG A 209 3.15 20.67 16.40
N LEU A 210 2.02 20.51 17.11
CA LEU A 210 1.90 20.92 18.53
C LEU A 210 2.88 20.15 19.43
N TRP A 211 3.05 18.85 19.19
CA TRP A 211 3.94 18.02 19.99
C TRP A 211 5.40 18.26 19.65
N GLN A 212 5.72 18.58 18.40
CA GLN A 212 7.06 19.06 18.02
C GLN A 212 7.40 20.37 18.72
N GLN A 213 6.46 21.34 18.76
CA GLN A 213 6.66 22.59 19.48
C GLN A 213 6.82 22.40 21.01
N LEU A 214 6.09 21.43 21.59
CA LEU A 214 6.12 21.17 23.03
C LEU A 214 7.32 20.31 23.48
N LEU A 215 7.77 19.37 22.64
CA LEU A 215 8.73 18.31 23.02
C LEU A 215 10.06 18.31 22.26
N GLN A 216 10.22 19.02 21.14
CA GLN A 216 11.46 18.96 20.35
C GLN A 216 12.34 20.21 20.52
N THR A 217 13.42 20.03 21.28
CA THR A 217 14.74 20.57 20.89
C THR A 217 15.51 19.45 20.17
N PRO A 218 16.31 19.73 19.12
CA PRO A 218 16.79 18.70 18.18
C PRO A 218 17.85 17.71 18.72
N THR A 219 18.26 17.82 19.98
CA THR A 219 19.36 17.02 20.54
C THR A 219 18.85 16.12 21.67
N LEU A 220 19.22 14.82 21.60
CA LEU A 220 19.03 13.75 22.59
C LEU A 220 19.71 14.09 23.93
N ASN A 221 19.20 15.11 24.63
CA ASN A 221 19.71 15.53 25.92
C ASN A 221 18.93 14.85 27.05
N LEU A 222 19.61 14.53 28.14
CA LEU A 222 19.02 14.06 29.41
C LEU A 222 17.79 14.88 29.84
N ALA A 223 17.80 16.19 29.55
CA ALA A 223 16.68 17.09 29.81
C ALA A 223 15.38 16.70 29.07
N GLN A 224 15.48 16.15 27.85
CA GLN A 224 14.30 15.70 27.10
C GLN A 224 13.74 14.40 27.66
N GLN A 225 14.60 13.46 28.05
CA GLN A 225 14.18 12.24 28.75
C GLN A 225 13.48 12.59 30.07
N ALA A 226 14.00 13.56 30.83
CA ALA A 226 13.37 14.04 32.05
C ALA A 226 11.98 14.66 31.78
N LYS A 227 11.82 15.50 30.75
CA LYS A 227 10.51 16.07 30.37
C LYS A 227 9.51 14.97 30.00
N THR A 228 9.92 14.01 29.18
CA THR A 228 9.07 12.89 28.80
C THR A 228 8.66 12.05 30.02
N ALA A 229 9.58 11.81 30.95
CA ALA A 229 9.30 11.12 32.19
C ALA A 229 8.29 11.89 33.06
N VAL A 230 8.44 13.21 33.19
CA VAL A 230 7.49 14.07 33.94
C VAL A 230 6.10 14.03 33.31
N PHE A 231 5.97 14.21 32.00
CA PHE A 231 4.66 14.15 31.34
C PHE A 231 4.04 12.75 31.41
N SER A 232 4.87 11.70 31.33
CA SER A 232 4.40 10.32 31.51
C SER A 232 3.91 10.08 32.93
N PHE A 233 4.61 10.61 33.93
CA PHE A 233 4.20 10.54 35.32
C PHE A 233 2.88 11.29 35.56
N ILE A 234 2.74 12.51 35.02
CA ILE A 234 1.48 13.27 35.09
C ILE A 234 0.34 12.47 34.45
N GLY A 235 0.55 11.94 33.25
CA GLY A 235 -0.45 11.12 32.55
C GLY A 235 -0.84 9.88 33.35
N PHE A 236 0.14 9.21 33.95
CA PHE A 236 -0.09 8.06 34.83
C PHE A 236 -0.91 8.45 36.07
N VAL A 237 -0.58 9.56 36.75
CA VAL A 237 -1.33 10.04 37.92
C VAL A 237 -2.77 10.39 37.53
N CYS A 238 -2.98 11.08 36.40
CA CYS A 238 -4.32 11.40 35.90
C CYS A 238 -5.17 10.16 35.60
N VAL A 239 -4.55 9.06 35.16
CA VAL A 239 -5.24 7.78 34.96
C VAL A 239 -5.45 7.06 36.29
N ALA A 240 -4.42 6.90 37.12
CA ALA A 240 -4.47 6.06 38.31
C ALA A 240 -5.32 6.64 39.44
N LEU A 241 -5.25 7.95 39.67
CA LEU A 241 -5.91 8.61 40.82
C LEU A 241 -7.44 8.40 40.81
N PRO A 242 -8.18 8.58 39.71
CA PRO A 242 -9.61 8.29 39.66
C PRO A 242 -9.96 6.84 40.03
N PHE A 243 -9.15 5.85 39.64
CA PHE A 243 -9.37 4.45 40.02
C PHE A 243 -9.17 4.22 41.51
N VAL A 244 -8.14 4.85 42.11
CA VAL A 244 -7.91 4.78 43.56
C VAL A 244 -9.08 5.40 44.32
N LEU A 245 -9.55 6.57 43.91
CA LEU A 245 -10.71 7.22 44.53
C LEU A 245 -11.97 6.37 44.41
N LEU A 246 -12.19 5.77 43.24
CA LEU A 246 -13.32 4.87 42.98
C LEU A 246 -13.25 3.59 43.86
N PHE A 247 -12.06 3.07 44.10
CA PHE A 247 -11.83 1.96 45.02
C PHE A 247 -12.12 2.35 46.48
N LEU A 248 -11.54 3.47 46.95
CA LEU A 248 -11.76 3.98 48.31
C LEU A 248 -13.24 4.26 48.58
N HIS A 249 -13.95 4.84 47.61
CA HIS A 249 -15.39 5.08 47.71
C HIS A 249 -16.18 3.77 47.88
N SER A 250 -15.76 2.70 47.20
CA SER A 250 -16.39 1.38 47.34
C SER A 250 -16.20 0.78 48.72
N VAL A 251 -14.99 0.90 49.27
CA VAL A 251 -14.67 0.44 50.63
C VAL A 251 -15.52 1.19 51.65
N ASN A 252 -15.57 2.52 51.57
CA ASN A 252 -16.39 3.34 52.47
C ASN A 252 -17.87 2.95 52.43
N ARG A 253 -18.42 2.68 51.23
CA ARG A 253 -19.81 2.24 51.09
C ARG A 253 -20.07 0.87 51.74
N LEU A 254 -19.10 -0.05 51.68
CA LEU A 254 -19.20 -1.34 52.33
C LEU A 254 -19.20 -1.22 53.86
N GLU A 255 -18.42 -0.31 54.42
CA GLU A 255 -18.40 -0.04 55.86
C GLU A 255 -19.73 0.54 56.37
N VAL A 256 -20.29 1.52 55.66
CA VAL A 256 -21.62 2.08 55.98
C VAL A 256 -22.70 1.01 55.95
N TYR A 257 -22.64 0.09 54.97
CA TYR A 257 -23.58 -1.02 54.90
C TYR A 257 -23.49 -1.95 56.10
N LYS A 258 -22.26 -2.31 56.53
CA LYS A 258 -22.04 -3.13 57.73
C LYS A 258 -22.60 -2.46 58.97
N ALA A 259 -22.39 -1.16 59.15
CA ALA A 259 -22.88 -0.42 60.31
C ALA A 259 -24.41 -0.25 60.36
N THR A 260 -25.12 -0.43 59.24
CA THR A 260 -26.59 -0.29 59.19
C THR A 260 -27.30 -1.63 59.39
N VAL A 261 -26.65 -2.75 59.05
CA VAL A 261 -27.26 -4.09 59.05
C VAL A 261 -26.99 -4.85 60.36
N PHE A 262 -25.90 -4.55 61.05
CA PHE A 262 -25.50 -5.17 62.33
C PHE A 262 -25.63 -4.16 63.46
#